data_AF-A0AAU0M8N9-F1
#
_entry.id   AF-A0AAU0M8N9-F1
#
_cell.length_a   1.000
_cell.length_b   1.000
_cell.length_c   1.000
_cell.angle_alpha   90.00
_cell.angle_beta   90.00
_cell.angle_gamma   90.00
#
_symmetry.space_group_name_H-M   'P 1'
#
loop_
_entity.id
_entity.type
_entity.pdbx_description
1 polymer ?
#
loop_
_entity_poly.entity_id
_entity_poly.type
_entity_poly.pdbx_seq_one_letter_code
_entity_poly.pdbx_strand_id
1 'polypeptide(L)'
;MSRTDAHVPLRIRVARGDIGRAEVHDHADGVCDLPDPFDRDALWQGRGHCHWEWRWDGHAVCSCWMCHGGYGLRLDRRADRQRTRRELRTVTERWNYGDDAECD
;
A
#
# COMPACT_ATOMS: atom_id res chain seq x y z
N MET A 1 13.11 13.11 -2.14
CA MET A 1 12.94 12.82 -0.70
C MET A 1 14.30 12.52 -0.10
N SER A 2 14.65 13.14 1.03
CA SER A 2 15.91 12.81 1.71
C SER A 2 15.89 11.35 2.21
N ARG A 3 17.05 10.75 2.46
CA ARG A 3 17.15 9.37 2.98
C ARG A 3 16.45 9.22 4.34
N THR A 4 16.38 10.31 5.11
CA THR A 4 15.65 10.43 6.38
C THR A 4 14.13 10.51 6.18
N ASP A 5 13.65 11.20 5.14
CA ASP A 5 12.21 11.29 4.86
C ASP A 5 11.61 9.94 4.45
N ALA A 6 12.41 9.08 3.81
CA ALA A 6 11.98 7.75 3.39
C ALA A 6 11.48 6.86 4.55
N HIS A 7 11.93 7.15 5.78
CA HIS A 7 11.56 6.39 6.99
C HIS A 7 10.55 7.12 7.89
N VAL A 8 10.09 8.31 7.50
CA VAL A 8 9.06 9.02 8.27
C VAL A 8 7.79 8.16 8.31
N PRO A 9 7.24 7.87 9.51
CA PRO A 9 6.03 7.05 9.65
C PRO A 9 4.85 7.64 8.89
N LEU A 10 3.98 6.77 8.35
CA LEU A 10 2.84 7.17 7.52
C LEU A 10 1.97 8.25 8.19
N ARG A 11 1.63 8.06 9.48
CA ARG A 11 0.83 9.03 10.24
C ARG A 11 1.44 10.44 10.26
N ILE A 12 2.76 10.56 10.29
CA ILE A 12 3.46 11.85 10.30
C ILE A 12 3.41 12.51 8.92
N ARG A 13 3.43 11.72 7.83
CA ARG A 13 3.31 12.24 6.47
C ARG A 13 1.89 12.73 6.16
N VAL A 14 0.88 11.99 6.61
CA VAL A 14 -0.53 12.42 6.54
C VAL A 14 -0.73 13.72 7.31
N ALA A 15 -0.20 13.77 8.54
CA ALA A 15 -0.23 14.92 9.41
C ALA A 15 0.40 16.17 8.76
N ARG A 16 1.60 16.04 8.18
CA ARG A 16 2.30 17.13 7.47
C ARG A 16 1.70 17.52 6.12
N GLY A 17 0.89 16.64 5.52
CA GLY A 17 0.41 16.83 4.14
C GLY A 17 1.47 16.51 3.09
N ASP A 18 2.50 15.73 3.43
CA ASP A 18 3.55 15.30 2.49
C ASP A 18 3.01 14.35 1.40
N ILE A 19 1.82 13.78 1.63
CA ILE A 19 1.13 12.82 0.77
C ILE A 19 -0.35 13.15 0.67
N GLY A 20 -1.03 12.59 -0.34
CA GLY A 20 -2.48 12.75 -0.50
C GLY A 20 -3.24 12.33 0.76
N ARG A 21 -4.12 13.19 1.25
CA ARG A 21 -4.97 12.92 2.41
C ARG A 21 -6.41 13.34 2.13
N ALA A 22 -7.34 12.73 2.84
CA ALA A 22 -8.74 13.07 2.83
C ALA A 22 -9.23 13.31 4.26
N GLU A 23 -10.21 14.20 4.39
CA GLU A 23 -10.93 14.41 5.63
C GLU A 23 -11.93 13.28 5.82
N VAL A 24 -11.86 12.61 6.97
CA VAL A 24 -12.90 11.69 7.44
C VAL A 24 -13.64 12.40 8.55
N HIS A 25 -14.95 12.52 8.39
CA HIS A 25 -15.83 13.21 9.34
C HIS A 25 -16.79 12.22 9.97
N ASP A 26 -16.81 12.19 11.29
CA ASP A 26 -17.83 11.50 12.09
C ASP A 26 -18.36 12.50 13.12
N HIS A 27 -19.53 13.06 12.83
CA HIS A 27 -20.18 14.07 13.65
C HIS A 27 -21.25 13.48 14.58
N ALA A 28 -21.14 12.20 14.96
CA ALA A 28 -22.08 11.59 15.90
C ALA A 28 -22.26 12.42 17.19
N ASP A 29 -21.18 13.03 17.67
CA ASP A 29 -21.14 13.87 18.88
C ASP A 29 -21.21 15.39 18.59
N GLY A 30 -21.60 15.76 17.36
CA GLY A 30 -22.02 17.11 16.98
C GLY A 30 -20.91 18.12 16.66
N VAL A 31 -19.80 18.13 17.39
CA VAL A 31 -18.68 19.04 17.12
C VAL A 31 -17.63 18.34 16.27
N CYS A 32 -17.24 18.98 15.15
CA CYS A 32 -16.10 18.52 14.36
C CYS A 32 -14.81 18.70 15.17
N ASP A 33 -14.18 17.58 15.51
CA ASP A 33 -12.90 17.50 16.20
C ASP A 33 -11.74 17.27 15.22
N LEU A 34 -11.94 17.59 13.93
CA LEU A 34 -10.90 17.43 12.91
C LEU A 34 -9.73 18.37 13.25
N PRO A 35 -8.53 17.84 13.51
CA PRO A 35 -7.39 18.68 13.87
C PRO A 35 -6.98 19.58 12.70
N ASP A 36 -6.63 20.83 13.02
CA ASP A 36 -6.05 21.76 12.05
C ASP A 36 -4.77 21.11 11.47
N PRO A 37 -4.70 20.94 10.13
CA PRO A 37 -3.55 20.34 9.48
C PRO A 37 -2.21 21.08 9.70
N PHE A 38 -2.25 22.34 10.12
CA PHE A 38 -1.06 23.14 10.41
C PHE A 38 -0.74 23.23 11.91
N ASP A 39 -1.65 22.79 12.77
CA ASP A 39 -1.42 22.69 14.21
C ASP A 39 -0.60 21.42 14.52
N ARG A 40 0.70 21.62 14.73
CA ARG A 40 1.62 20.52 14.99
C ARG A 40 1.40 19.83 16.32
N ASP A 41 0.76 20.48 17.29
CA ASP A 41 0.47 19.90 18.59
C ASP A 41 -0.78 19.02 18.52
N ALA A 42 -1.79 19.43 17.73
CA ALA A 42 -2.98 18.62 17.46
C ALA A 42 -2.66 17.32 16.71
N LEU A 43 -1.62 17.30 15.87
CA LEU A 43 -1.18 16.09 15.14
C LEU A 43 -0.63 14.97 16.04
N TRP A 44 -0.28 15.28 17.30
CA TRP A 44 0.18 14.31 18.30
C TRP A 44 -0.91 13.87 19.28
N GLN A 45 -2.05 14.55 19.26
CA GLN A 45 -3.23 14.15 20.02
C GLN A 45 -3.81 12.89 19.37
N GLY A 46 -4.43 12.02 20.17
CA GLY A 46 -4.99 10.75 19.70
C GLY A 46 -5.99 10.95 18.55
N ARG A 47 -6.31 9.88 17.82
CA ARG A 47 -7.29 9.95 16.73
C ARG A 47 -8.67 10.27 17.31
N GLY A 48 -9.19 11.46 16.99
CA GLY A 48 -10.58 11.85 17.23
C GLY A 48 -11.55 11.16 16.27
N HIS A 49 -12.82 11.52 16.36
CA HIS A 49 -13.88 11.00 15.49
C HIS A 49 -13.64 11.47 14.04
N CYS A 50 -13.43 12.77 13.87
CA CYS A 50 -12.98 13.36 12.63
C CYS A 50 -11.44 13.33 12.58
N HIS A 51 -10.89 12.85 11.47
CA HIS A 51 -9.44 12.70 11.33
C HIS A 51 -8.99 12.73 9.88
N TRP A 52 -7.70 12.95 9.68
CA TRP A 52 -7.06 12.85 8.37
C TRP A 52 -6.71 11.40 8.06
N GLU A 53 -7.20 10.89 6.94
CA GLU A 53 -6.84 9.57 6.43
C GLU A 53 -5.99 9.69 5.16
N TRP A 54 -5.05 8.76 5.02
CA TRP A 54 -4.22 8.68 3.83
C TRP A 54 -5.07 8.29 2.62
N ARG A 55 -4.97 9.07 1.54
CA ARG A 55 -5.54 8.73 0.24
C ARG A 55 -4.43 8.16 -0.65
N TRP A 56 -4.53 6.87 -0.97
CA TRP A 56 -3.61 6.21 -1.89
C TRP A 56 -3.65 6.89 -3.27
N ASP A 57 -2.49 7.34 -3.75
CA ASP A 57 -2.31 8.07 -5.02
C ASP A 57 -1.60 7.22 -6.09
N GLY A 58 -1.49 5.90 -5.87
CA GLY A 58 -0.78 4.99 -6.77
C GLY A 58 0.71 4.82 -6.45
N HIS A 59 1.30 5.62 -5.55
CA HIS A 59 2.72 5.56 -5.26
C HIS A 59 3.01 4.96 -3.89
N ALA A 60 3.98 4.04 -3.83
CA ALA A 60 4.44 3.48 -2.57
C ALA A 60 5.12 4.55 -1.72
N VAL A 61 4.38 5.05 -0.73
CA VAL A 61 4.81 6.17 0.11
C VAL A 61 6.03 5.81 0.97
N CYS A 62 6.19 4.57 1.42
CA CYS A 62 7.30 4.19 2.30
C CYS A 62 7.73 2.75 2.11
N SER A 63 9.05 2.50 2.17
CA SER A 63 9.70 1.18 2.17
C SER A 63 9.40 0.29 3.38
N CYS A 64 8.63 0.79 4.36
CA CYS A 64 8.33 0.04 5.58
C CYS A 64 7.36 -1.12 5.32
N TRP A 65 7.47 -2.15 6.17
CA TRP A 65 6.67 -3.36 6.06
C TRP A 65 5.16 -3.09 6.19
N MET A 66 4.73 -2.03 6.86
CA MET A 66 3.31 -1.67 6.95
C MET A 66 2.79 -1.07 5.64
N CYS A 67 3.56 -0.18 5.01
CA CYS A 67 3.13 0.53 3.80
C CYS A 67 3.24 -0.31 2.51
N HIS A 68 4.14 -1.30 2.46
CA HIS A 68 4.26 -2.22 1.32
C HIS A 68 3.43 -3.51 1.45
N GLY A 69 2.49 -3.61 2.39
CA GLY A 69 1.75 -4.86 2.62
C GLY A 69 2.67 -6.02 3.04
N GLY A 70 3.77 -5.69 3.72
CA GLY A 70 4.96 -6.49 4.06
C GLY A 70 4.85 -8.00 3.91
N TYR A 71 4.24 -8.69 4.87
CA TYR A 71 4.18 -10.15 4.87
C TYR A 71 3.17 -10.68 3.84
N GLY A 72 1.98 -10.10 3.74
CA GLY A 72 0.94 -10.49 2.79
C GLY A 72 1.41 -10.40 1.34
N LEU A 73 1.91 -9.23 0.93
CA LEU A 73 2.44 -9.01 -0.42
C LEU A 73 3.65 -9.90 -0.73
N ARG A 74 4.46 -10.24 0.28
CA ARG A 74 5.55 -11.23 0.11
C ARG A 74 5.00 -12.63 -0.17
N LEU A 75 3.94 -13.05 0.51
CA LEU A 75 3.27 -14.32 0.25
C LEU A 75 2.62 -14.32 -1.14
N ASP A 76 1.90 -13.26 -1.51
CA ASP A 76 1.26 -13.14 -2.82
C ASP A 76 2.28 -13.21 -3.94
N ARG A 77 3.38 -12.44 -3.84
CA ARG A 77 4.48 -12.50 -4.82
C ARG A 77 5.15 -13.87 -4.85
N ARG A 78 5.20 -14.60 -3.73
CA ARG A 78 5.73 -15.96 -3.70
C ARG A 78 4.79 -16.92 -4.42
N ALA A 79 3.49 -16.84 -4.17
CA ALA A 79 2.47 -17.64 -4.84
C ALA A 79 2.46 -17.38 -6.35
N ASP A 80 2.53 -16.11 -6.74
CA ASP A 80 2.58 -15.69 -8.13
C ASP A 80 3.80 -16.23 -8.89
N ARG A 81 4.99 -16.14 -8.28
CA ARG A 81 6.21 -16.78 -8.82
C ARG A 81 6.07 -18.29 -8.98
N GLN A 82 5.40 -18.97 -8.03
CA GLN A 82 5.20 -20.42 -8.13
C GLN A 82 4.22 -20.79 -9.23
N ARG A 83 3.12 -20.03 -9.38
CA ARG A 83 2.19 -20.17 -10.50
C ARG A 83 2.89 -19.97 -11.85
N THR A 84 3.59 -18.85 -12.00
CA THR A 84 4.35 -18.54 -13.23
C THR A 84 5.36 -19.64 -13.56
N ARG A 85 6.06 -20.19 -12.56
CA ARG A 85 7.00 -21.32 -12.77
C ARG A 85 6.30 -22.58 -13.28
N ARG A 86 5.08 -22.88 -12.82
CA ARG A 86 4.29 -24.02 -13.30
C ARG A 86 3.87 -23.81 -14.75
N GLU A 87 3.34 -22.63 -15.06
CA GLU A 87 2.93 -22.27 -16.43
C GLU A 87 4.11 -22.38 -17.40
N LEU A 88 5.26 -21.79 -17.05
CA LEU A 88 6.47 -21.87 -17.87
C LEU A 88 6.99 -23.30 -18.02
N ARG A 89 6.86 -24.13 -16.98
CA ARG A 89 7.21 -25.56 -17.06
C ARG A 89 6.32 -26.27 -18.07
N THR A 90 5.01 -26.06 -18.02
CA THR A 90 4.08 -26.66 -19.00
C THR A 90 4.39 -26.21 -20.43
N VAL A 91 4.70 -24.92 -20.63
CA VAL A 91 5.12 -24.41 -21.95
C VAL A 91 6.43 -25.07 -22.41
N THR A 92 7.38 -25.24 -21.50
CA THR A 92 8.67 -25.88 -21.79
C THR A 92 8.51 -27.36 -22.11
N GLU A 93 7.66 -28.08 -21.37
CA GLU A 93 7.32 -29.48 -21.64
C GLU A 93 6.66 -29.62 -23.02
N ARG A 94 5.67 -28.78 -23.33
CA ARG A 94 5.03 -28.73 -24.66
C ARG A 94 6.03 -28.46 -25.78
N TRP A 95 6.97 -27.54 -25.57
CA TRP A 95 8.01 -27.23 -26.54
C TRP A 95 9.01 -28.38 -26.72
N ASN A 96 9.40 -29.06 -25.64
CA ASN A 96 10.38 -30.15 -25.66
C ASN A 96 9.83 -31.45 -26.27
N TYR A 97 8.56 -31.77 -26.03
CA TYR A 97 7.95 -33.02 -26.46
C TYR A 97 7.10 -32.89 -27.72
N GLY A 98 6.86 -31.67 -28.21
CA GLY A 98 6.04 -31.40 -29.38
C GLY A 98 4.55 -31.52 -29.10
N ASP A 99 3.74 -30.64 -29.70
CA ASP A 99 2.34 -30.98 -29.94
C ASP A 99 2.32 -31.92 -31.13
N ASP A 100 2.35 -33.23 -30.88
CA ASP A 100 2.23 -34.26 -31.91
C ASP A 100 0.81 -34.35 -32.51
N ALA A 101 0.10 -33.21 -32.66
CA ALA A 101 -1.32 -33.16 -32.99
C ALA A 101 -1.67 -32.53 -34.35
N GLU A 102 -0.72 -32.08 -35.17
CA GLU A 102 -1.02 -31.59 -36.53
C GLU A 102 0.00 -32.09 -37.55
N CYS A 103 -0.26 -33.29 -38.09
CA CYS A 103 0.16 -33.73 -39.41
C CYS A 103 -0.87 -34.77 -39.90
N ASP A 104 -2.00 -34.29 -40.42
CA ASP A 104 -2.89 -35.03 -41.34
C ASP A 104 -2.77 -34.39 -42.74
#